data_AF-A0A7J4FJ94-F1
#
_entry.id   AF-A0A7J4FJ94-F1
#
_cell.length_a   1.000
_cell.length_b   1.000
_cell.length_c   1.000
_cell.angle_alpha   90.00
_cell.angle_beta   90.00
_cell.angle_gamma   90.00
#
_symmetry.space_group_name_H-M   'P 1'
#
loop_
_entity.id
_entity.type
_entity.pdbx_description
1 polymer ?
#
loop_
_entity_poly.entity_id
_entity_poly.type
_entity_poly.pdbx_seq_one_letter_code
_entity_poly.pdbx_strand_id
1 'polypeptide(L)'
;MKSYLLPEYIVERDHDRCIRCKVCITQCTYEAHYYDEEEDMILSKDENCTNCQRCVVFCPTHAITIRKNPNSYRENANWTQESITAIKKQAETGGVILTGMGCDKPYFTYWDRLLLNASQVTNPSIDPLREPMELRTYLGAKL
;
A
#
# COMPACT_ATOMS: atom_id res chain seq x y z
N MET A 1 -10.63 13.84 -5.58
CA MET A 1 -9.44 13.76 -6.47
C MET A 1 -9.36 12.31 -6.96
N LYS A 2 -9.26 12.06 -8.27
CA LYS A 2 -9.17 10.69 -8.80
C LYS A 2 -7.74 10.17 -8.56
N SER A 3 -7.59 9.00 -7.95
CA SER A 3 -6.28 8.36 -7.80
C SER A 3 -5.80 7.83 -9.16
N TYR A 4 -4.50 7.93 -9.41
CA TYR A 4 -3.81 7.41 -10.59
C TYR A 4 -3.18 6.04 -10.33
N LEU A 5 -3.49 5.42 -9.19
CA LEU A 5 -3.04 4.09 -8.81
C LEU A 5 -4.00 3.03 -9.34
N LEU A 6 -3.43 1.95 -9.87
CA LEU A 6 -4.17 0.72 -10.11
C LEU A 6 -4.37 0.01 -8.76
N PRO A 7 -5.53 -0.63 -8.52
CA PRO A 7 -5.72 -1.44 -7.32
C PRO A 7 -4.71 -2.59 -7.33
N GLU A 8 -4.07 -2.87 -6.19
CA GLU A 8 -3.08 -3.96 -6.10
C GLU A 8 -3.73 -5.34 -6.13
N TYR A 9 -4.98 -5.43 -5.65
CA TYR A 9 -5.73 -6.66 -5.53
C TYR A 9 -7.12 -6.49 -6.13
N ILE A 10 -7.66 -7.59 -6.65
CA ILE A 10 -9.03 -7.69 -7.15
C ILE A 10 -9.79 -8.61 -6.21
N VAL A 11 -10.97 -8.17 -5.79
CA VAL A 11 -11.91 -8.96 -5.02
C VAL A 11 -12.89 -9.62 -5.97
N GLU A 12 -12.77 -10.91 -6.15
CA GLU A 12 -13.73 -11.71 -6.91
C GLU A 12 -14.78 -12.29 -5.96
N ARG A 13 -16.06 -12.05 -6.28
CA ARG A 13 -17.19 -12.60 -5.55
C ARG A 13 -17.97 -13.54 -6.45
N ASP A 14 -18.15 -14.76 -5.98
CA ASP A 14 -19.09 -15.71 -6.57
C ASP A 14 -20.51 -15.34 -6.10
N HIS A 15 -21.32 -14.84 -7.04
CA HIS A 15 -22.68 -14.40 -6.74
C HIS A 15 -23.64 -15.56 -6.48
N ASP A 16 -23.39 -16.74 -7.06
CA ASP A 16 -24.22 -17.93 -6.84
C ASP A 16 -24.05 -18.48 -5.42
N ARG A 17 -22.86 -18.30 -4.84
CA ARG A 17 -22.56 -18.70 -3.45
C ARG A 17 -22.84 -17.61 -2.44
N CYS A 18 -23.03 -16.36 -2.87
CA CYS A 18 -23.20 -15.23 -1.97
C CYS A 18 -24.62 -15.16 -1.40
N ILE A 19 -24.79 -15.53 -0.13
CA ILE A 19 -26.08 -15.42 0.58
C ILE A 19 -26.37 -14.02 1.15
N ARG A 20 -25.60 -13.00 0.73
CA ARG A 20 -25.80 -11.59 1.13
C ARG A 20 -25.86 -11.34 2.65
N CYS A 21 -25.14 -12.15 3.43
CA CYS A 21 -25.10 -12.08 4.90
C CYS A 21 -24.39 -10.83 5.48
N LYS A 22 -23.79 -9.98 4.64
CA LYS A 22 -23.07 -8.75 5.02
C LYS A 22 -21.86 -8.91 5.96
N VAL A 23 -21.48 -10.12 6.38
CA VAL A 23 -20.31 -10.38 7.24
C VAL A 23 -19.02 -9.79 6.67
N CYS A 24 -18.80 -9.90 5.35
CA CYS A 24 -17.62 -9.32 4.71
C CYS A 24 -17.53 -7.79 4.84
N ILE A 25 -18.67 -7.09 4.88
CA ILE A 25 -18.72 -5.63 5.10
C ILE A 25 -18.28 -5.34 6.54
N THR A 26 -18.87 -6.03 7.52
CA THR A 26 -18.54 -5.83 8.95
C THR A 26 -17.09 -6.18 9.29
N GLN A 27 -16.51 -7.18 8.64
CA GLN A 27 -15.13 -7.62 8.92
C GLN A 27 -14.07 -6.80 8.18
N CYS A 28 -14.42 -5.97 7.20
CA CYS A 28 -13.43 -5.24 6.41
C CYS A 28 -13.13 -3.86 7.03
N THR A 29 -11.99 -3.74 7.71
CA THR A 29 -11.50 -2.46 8.25
C THR A 29 -11.19 -1.40 7.18
N TYR A 30 -11.00 -1.84 5.93
CA TYR A 30 -10.67 -0.96 4.81
C TYR A 30 -11.88 -0.56 3.97
N GLU A 31 -13.10 -0.97 4.36
CA GLU A 31 -14.33 -0.62 3.64
C GLU A 31 -14.30 -1.02 2.14
N ALA A 32 -13.68 -2.17 1.86
CA ALA A 32 -13.58 -2.70 0.50
C ALA A 32 -14.87 -3.38 0.01
N HIS A 33 -15.88 -3.55 0.86
CA HIS A 33 -17.17 -4.13 0.48
C HIS A 33 -18.31 -3.20 0.88
N TYR A 34 -19.35 -3.14 0.04
CA TYR A 34 -20.56 -2.38 0.30
C TYR A 34 -21.78 -3.13 -0.21
N TYR A 35 -22.95 -2.78 0.31
CA TYR A 35 -24.23 -3.31 -0.16
C TYR A 35 -24.86 -2.31 -1.11
N ASP A 36 -25.26 -2.79 -2.28
CA ASP A 36 -25.98 -2.04 -3.28
C ASP A 36 -27.47 -2.36 -3.13
N GLU A 37 -28.27 -1.35 -2.79
CA GLU A 37 -29.71 -1.52 -2.55
C GLU A 37 -30.51 -1.62 -3.84
N GLU A 38 -30.01 -1.07 -4.95
CA GLU A 38 -30.72 -1.07 -6.24
C GLU A 38 -30.63 -2.46 -6.88
N GLU A 39 -29.43 -3.04 -6.86
CA GLU A 39 -29.15 -4.37 -7.42
C GLU A 39 -29.38 -5.51 -6.41
N ASP A 40 -29.67 -5.19 -5.13
CA ASP A 40 -29.79 -6.15 -4.02
C ASP A 40 -28.58 -7.12 -3.92
N MET A 41 -27.38 -6.55 -4.07
CA MET A 41 -26.12 -7.29 -4.15
C MET A 41 -25.05 -6.72 -3.22
N ILE A 42 -24.06 -7.56 -2.86
CA ILE A 42 -22.84 -7.08 -2.20
C ILE A 42 -21.76 -6.89 -3.25
N LEU A 43 -21.26 -5.67 -3.38
CA LEU A 43 -20.21 -5.28 -4.31
C LEU A 43 -18.92 -4.95 -3.55
N SER A 44 -17.82 -4.78 -4.30
CA SER A 44 -16.49 -4.51 -3.74
C SER A 44 -15.80 -3.36 -4.45
N LYS A 45 -14.98 -2.62 -3.70
CA LYS A 45 -14.08 -1.56 -4.18
C LYS A 45 -12.66 -2.08 -4.11
N ASP A 46 -12.14 -2.52 -5.24
CA ASP A 46 -10.81 -3.13 -5.34
C ASP A 46 -9.70 -2.18 -4.85
N GLU A 47 -9.86 -0.88 -5.04
CA GLU A 47 -8.91 0.17 -4.60
C GLU A 47 -8.66 0.19 -3.09
N ASN A 48 -9.60 -0.32 -2.30
CA ASN A 48 -9.52 -0.37 -0.85
C ASN A 48 -8.95 -1.70 -0.33
N CYS A 49 -8.84 -2.72 -1.18
CA CYS A 49 -8.40 -4.04 -0.74
C CYS A 49 -6.89 -4.06 -0.48
N THR A 50 -6.50 -4.48 0.73
CA THR A 50 -5.09 -4.66 1.14
C THR A 50 -4.70 -6.13 1.30
N ASN A 51 -5.55 -7.06 0.84
CA ASN A 51 -5.33 -8.50 0.91
C ASN A 51 -5.10 -9.04 2.35
N CYS A 52 -5.79 -8.50 3.35
CA CYS A 52 -5.72 -9.00 4.73
C CYS A 52 -6.42 -10.36 4.96
N GLN A 53 -7.06 -10.92 3.93
CA GLN A 53 -7.75 -12.23 3.91
C GLN A 53 -8.91 -12.41 4.90
N ARG A 54 -9.23 -11.39 5.70
CA ARG A 54 -10.26 -11.49 6.75
C ARG A 54 -11.65 -11.78 6.18
N CYS A 55 -12.05 -11.12 5.09
CA CYS A 55 -13.36 -11.37 4.47
C CYS A 55 -13.47 -12.76 3.82
N VAL A 56 -12.35 -13.31 3.32
CA VAL A 56 -12.29 -14.66 2.74
C VAL A 56 -12.50 -15.71 3.83
N VAL A 57 -11.79 -15.58 4.96
CA VAL A 57 -11.87 -16.52 6.09
C VAL A 57 -13.26 -16.53 6.74
N PHE A 58 -13.86 -15.36 6.93
CA PHE A 58 -15.15 -15.25 7.64
C PHE A 58 -16.38 -15.44 6.74
N CYS A 59 -16.22 -15.63 5.43
CA CYS A 59 -17.35 -15.88 4.56
C CYS A 59 -17.90 -17.31 4.77
N PRO A 60 -19.14 -17.48 5.28
CA PRO A 60 -19.67 -18.80 5.64
C PRO A 60 -19.87 -19.73 4.43
N THR A 61 -20.01 -19.16 3.23
CA THR A 61 -20.18 -19.91 1.99
C THR A 61 -18.93 -19.93 1.11
N HIS A 62 -17.81 -19.35 1.59
CA HIS A 62 -16.55 -19.15 0.86
C HIS A 62 -16.74 -18.55 -0.55
N ALA A 63 -17.59 -17.53 -0.65
CA ALA A 63 -17.94 -16.86 -1.90
C ALA A 63 -16.92 -15.79 -2.35
N ILE A 64 -15.83 -15.56 -1.62
CA ILE A 64 -14.89 -14.46 -1.89
C ILE A 64 -13.50 -15.02 -2.14
N THR A 65 -12.87 -14.56 -3.21
CA THR A 65 -11.46 -14.82 -3.53
C THR A 65 -10.76 -13.48 -3.75
N ILE A 66 -9.57 -13.30 -3.17
CA ILE A 66 -8.73 -12.13 -3.43
C ILE A 66 -7.55 -12.59 -4.28
N ARG A 67 -7.32 -11.91 -5.40
CA ARG A 67 -6.17 -12.18 -6.28
C ARG A 67 -5.38 -10.90 -6.53
N LYS A 68 -4.10 -11.06 -6.88
CA LYS A 68 -3.27 -9.93 -7.34
C LYS A 68 -3.82 -9.39 -8.66
N ASN A 69 -3.84 -8.07 -8.82
CA ASN A 69 -4.27 -7.47 -10.08
C ASN A 69 -3.29 -7.86 -11.21
N PRO A 70 -3.77 -8.44 -12.33
CA PRO A 70 -2.91 -8.84 -13.44
C PRO A 70 -2.37 -7.64 -14.24
N ASN A 71 -2.96 -6.46 -14.09
CA ASN A 71 -2.45 -5.25 -14.74
C ASN A 71 -1.11 -4.83 -14.12
N SER A 72 -0.07 -4.83 -14.93
CA SER A 72 1.27 -4.39 -14.55
C SER A 72 1.78 -3.28 -15.45
N TYR A 73 2.67 -2.45 -14.92
CA TYR A 73 3.50 -1.56 -15.73
C TYR A 73 4.51 -2.37 -16.55
N ARG A 74 5.14 -1.70 -17.52
CA ARG A 74 6.20 -2.29 -18.34
C ARG A 74 7.33 -2.82 -17.45
N GLU A 75 7.71 -4.07 -17.69
CA GLU A 75 8.79 -4.70 -16.94
C GLU A 75 10.12 -3.95 -17.09
N ASN A 76 10.83 -3.79 -15.98
CA ASN A 76 12.12 -3.15 -15.91
C ASN A 76 12.91 -3.69 -14.70
N ALA A 77 14.22 -3.81 -14.84
CA ALA A 77 15.08 -4.31 -13.76
C ALA A 77 15.21 -3.33 -12.57
N ASN A 78 15.18 -2.01 -12.85
CA ASN A 78 15.32 -0.97 -11.83
C ASN A 78 13.95 -0.43 -11.39
N TRP A 79 13.01 -0.29 -12.32
CA TRP A 79 11.67 0.23 -12.08
C TRP A 79 10.67 -0.91 -11.95
N THR A 80 10.71 -1.58 -10.80
CA THR A 80 9.72 -2.61 -10.49
C THR A 80 8.33 -2.02 -10.30
N GLN A 81 7.29 -2.84 -10.47
CA GLN A 81 5.91 -2.46 -10.18
C GLN A 81 5.78 -1.83 -8.79
N GLU A 82 6.44 -2.43 -7.79
CA GLU A 82 6.44 -1.96 -6.41
C GLU A 82 7.01 -0.54 -6.30
N SER A 83 8.19 -0.28 -6.88
CA SER A 83 8.84 1.03 -6.85
C SER A 83 7.98 2.10 -7.54
N ILE A 84 7.39 1.79 -8.69
CA ILE A 84 6.52 2.72 -9.43
C ILE A 84 5.27 3.06 -8.61
N THR A 85 4.58 2.04 -8.08
CA THR A 85 3.39 2.24 -7.24
C THR A 85 3.73 3.05 -5.98
N ALA A 86 4.85 2.73 -5.32
CA ALA A 86 5.30 3.45 -4.13
C ALA A 86 5.56 4.93 -4.42
N ILE A 87 6.26 5.26 -5.51
CA ILE A 87 6.52 6.67 -5.87
C ILE A 87 5.22 7.41 -6.18
N LYS A 88 4.29 6.78 -6.91
CA LYS A 88 2.98 7.38 -7.21
C LYS A 88 2.16 7.63 -5.95
N LYS A 89 2.15 6.70 -5.00
CA LYS A 89 1.45 6.84 -3.72
C LYS A 89 2.07 7.94 -2.85
N GLN A 90 3.39 8.09 -2.84
CA GLN A 90 4.07 9.22 -2.17
C GLN A 90 3.72 10.55 -2.86
N ALA A 91 3.67 10.58 -4.20
CA ALA A 91 3.29 11.77 -4.93
C ALA A 91 1.84 12.22 -4.67
N GLU A 92 0.91 11.27 -4.49
CA GLU A 92 -0.49 11.59 -4.15
C GLU A 92 -0.66 12.08 -2.72
N THR A 93 0.12 11.56 -1.77
CA THR A 93 -0.03 11.87 -0.34
C THR A 93 0.90 12.99 0.15
N GLY A 94 1.98 13.28 -0.57
CA GLY A 94 3.04 14.20 -0.15
C GLY A 94 3.88 13.68 1.02
N GLY A 95 3.71 12.42 1.43
CA GLY A 95 4.39 11.81 2.57
C GLY A 95 5.16 10.55 2.20
N VAL A 96 6.06 10.14 3.09
CA VAL A 96 6.80 8.86 2.95
C VAL A 96 5.86 7.70 3.30
N ILE A 97 5.88 6.63 2.51
CA ILE A 97 5.05 5.45 2.76
C ILE A 97 5.54 4.72 4.01
N LEU A 98 4.62 4.46 4.92
CA LEU A 98 4.84 3.59 6.07
C LEU A 98 4.56 2.14 5.66
N THR A 99 5.51 1.25 5.96
CA THR A 99 5.41 -0.20 5.77
C THR A 99 5.84 -0.91 7.06
N GLY A 100 5.60 -2.22 7.15
CA GLY A 100 5.97 -3.04 8.30
C GLY A 100 6.56 -4.39 7.86
N MET A 101 6.85 -5.27 8.82
CA MET A 101 7.38 -6.63 8.61
C MET A 101 8.84 -6.75 8.16
N GLY A 102 9.64 -5.68 8.29
CA GLY A 102 11.05 -5.69 7.91
C GLY A 102 11.27 -5.61 6.39
N CYS A 103 12.48 -5.95 5.93
CA CYS A 103 12.84 -5.98 4.52
C CYS A 103 13.26 -7.40 4.13
N ASP A 104 12.49 -8.05 3.25
CA ASP A 104 12.71 -9.41 2.74
C ASP A 104 13.33 -9.44 1.33
N LYS A 105 13.73 -8.27 0.79
CA LYS A 105 14.21 -8.15 -0.59
C LYS A 105 15.50 -8.96 -0.79
N PRO A 106 15.56 -9.84 -1.82
CA PRO A 106 16.68 -10.77 -2.01
C PRO A 106 17.95 -10.10 -2.55
N TYR A 107 17.80 -8.93 -3.20
CA TYR A 107 18.89 -8.23 -3.86
C TYR A 107 18.89 -6.76 -3.48
N PHE A 108 20.09 -6.26 -3.20
CA PHE A 108 20.34 -4.85 -2.92
C PHE A 108 20.95 -4.21 -4.17
N THR A 109 20.31 -3.14 -4.67
CA THR A 109 20.93 -2.22 -5.62
C THR A 109 22.19 -1.60 -4.99
N TYR A 110 22.99 -0.88 -5.78
CA TYR A 110 24.14 -0.16 -5.23
C TYR A 110 23.74 0.76 -4.06
N TRP A 111 22.60 1.44 -4.16
CA TRP A 111 22.07 2.32 -3.12
C TRP A 111 21.62 1.55 -1.89
N ASP A 112 21.02 0.37 -2.06
CA ASP A 112 20.55 -0.45 -0.93
C ASP A 112 21.71 -1.06 -0.11
N ARG A 113 22.95 -1.00 -0.62
CA ARG A 113 24.16 -1.38 0.13
C ARG A 113 24.68 -0.25 1.01
N LEU A 114 24.20 0.98 0.84
CA LEU A 114 24.56 2.10 1.69
C LEU A 114 23.64 2.11 2.91
N LEU A 115 24.24 1.96 4.09
CA LEU A 115 23.52 2.00 5.36
C LEU A 115 23.57 3.40 5.95
N LEU A 116 22.44 3.85 6.51
CA LEU A 116 22.39 5.09 7.26
C LEU A 116 23.05 4.87 8.63
N ASN A 117 24.03 5.72 8.95
CA ASN A 117 24.61 5.74 10.29
C ASN A 117 23.68 6.50 11.23
N ALA A 118 23.21 5.83 12.28
CA ALA A 118 22.39 6.43 13.32
C ALA A 118 23.16 6.44 14.63
N SER A 119 23.21 7.59 15.30
CA SER A 119 23.75 7.66 16.65
C SER A 119 22.85 6.91 17.63
N GLN A 120 23.44 6.18 18.58
CA GLN A 120 22.71 5.38 19.57
C GLN A 120 22.99 5.85 21.00
N VAL A 121 24.27 5.97 21.37
CA VAL A 121 24.70 6.29 22.76
C VAL A 121 25.49 7.59 22.84
N THR A 122 26.36 7.84 21.86
CA THR A 122 27.34 8.95 21.91
C THR A 122 26.71 10.33 21.88
N ASN A 123 25.62 10.48 21.13
CA ASN A 123 24.85 11.72 21.06
C ASN A 123 23.38 11.43 20.71
N PRO A 124 22.42 12.23 21.18
CA PRO A 124 21.01 12.02 20.85
C PRO A 124 20.73 12.35 19.37
N SER A 125 19.72 11.68 18.81
CA SER A 125 19.12 12.05 17.53
C SER A 125 18.18 13.25 17.72
N ILE A 126 18.00 14.04 16.66
CA ILE A 126 17.09 15.19 16.61
C ILE A 126 15.70 14.71 16.17
N ASP A 127 14.62 15.24 16.74
CA ASP A 127 13.26 14.98 16.26
C ASP A 127 12.94 15.86 15.04
N PRO A 128 12.91 15.32 13.81
CA PRO A 128 12.73 16.10 12.59
C PRO A 128 11.34 16.73 12.44
N LEU A 129 10.35 16.29 13.24
CA LEU A 129 8.99 16.82 13.20
C LEU A 129 8.76 17.94 14.23
N ARG A 130 9.58 17.98 15.28
CA ARG A 130 9.42 18.94 16.40
C ARG A 130 10.55 19.95 16.49
N GLU A 131 11.72 19.64 15.95
CA GLU A 131 12.92 20.45 16.01
C GLU A 131 13.32 20.95 14.60
N PRO A 132 13.99 22.11 14.50
CA PRO A 132 14.36 22.67 13.21
C PRO A 132 15.45 21.85 12.50
N MET A 133 15.28 21.64 11.20
CA MET A 133 16.30 21.08 10.30
C MET A 133 16.66 22.10 9.21
N GLU A 134 17.95 22.31 8.98
CA GLU A 134 18.42 23.18 7.90
C GLU A 134 18.73 22.35 6.64
N LEU A 135 18.11 22.74 5.52
CA LEU A 135 18.35 22.13 4.19
C LEU A 135 19.01 23.13 3.21
N ARG A 136 19.58 24.22 3.74
CA ARG A 136 20.13 25.31 2.93
C ARG A 136 21.32 24.83 2.11
N THR A 137 21.25 25.05 0.80
CA THR A 137 22.30 24.66 -0.15
C THR A 137 22.89 25.91 -0.80
N TYR A 138 24.22 25.99 -0.90
CA TYR A 138 24.94 27.07 -1.58
C TYR A 138 25.65 26.51 -2.81
N LEU A 139 25.62 27.25 -3.91
CA LEU A 139 26.32 26.90 -5.15
C LEU A 139 27.41 27.95 -5.43
N GLY A 140 28.61 27.51 -5.81
CA GLY A 140 29.75 28.37 -6.11
C GLY A 140 30.91 28.21 -5.13
N ALA A 141 31.95 29.04 -5.29
CA ALA A 141 33.09 29.04 -4.39
C ALA A 141 32.66 29.44 -2.97
N LYS A 142 33.22 28.75 -1.98
CA LYS A 142 33.08 29.15 -0.57
C LYS A 142 33.80 30.48 -0.39
N LEU A 143 33.04 31.54 -0.11
CA LEU A 143 33.58 32.85 0.30
C LEU A 143 34.25 32.75 1.67
#